data_AF-A0A3N6LSS9-F1
#
_entry.id   AF-A0A3N6LSS9-F1
#
_cell.length_a   1.000
_cell.length_b   1.000
_cell.length_c   1.000
_cell.angle_alpha   90.00
_cell.angle_beta   90.00
_cell.angle_gamma   90.00
#
_symmetry.space_group_name_H-M   'P 1'
#
loop_
_entity.id
_entity.type
_entity.pdbx_description
1 polymer ?
#
loop_
_entity_poly.entity_id
_entity_poly.type
_entity_poly.pdbx_seq_one_letter_code
_entity_poly.pdbx_strand_id
1 'polypeptide(L)'
;MVNSDEGNTTFRDHSSIAEQLLRVLEGYADEFSNRGVPAHLTHTAREGKYLKGKHIGQEPERFVEEQLIWPALSVFDYTVWTQPYGYPKWDKSRPDFEVRNMDSGVDCAVIGEIKTPNKFEYAEQDIINYLESDLGEPTIGFATDGVRWQVRARPEKSDEITVISDVNLHDVYRLLPNRHEEQESYDKHRTRERMVEAGVEELHRHTIEERVSRIFSSDSVT
;
A
#
# COMPACT_ATOMS: atom_id res chain seq x y z
N MET A 1 30.86 -22.03 -32.28
CA MET A 1 29.71 -21.10 -32.27
C MET A 1 28.67 -21.73 -31.39
N VAL A 2 28.54 -21.27 -30.16
CA VAL A 2 27.66 -21.87 -29.14
C VAL A 2 26.46 -20.96 -28.93
N ASN A 3 25.31 -21.56 -29.18
CA ASN A 3 23.95 -21.37 -28.64
C ASN A 3 23.39 -19.95 -28.40
N SER A 4 22.31 -19.74 -29.15
CA SER A 4 21.08 -19.05 -28.79
C SER A 4 20.69 -19.16 -27.31
N ASP A 5 20.39 -18.02 -26.71
CA ASP A 5 19.53 -17.90 -25.53
C ASP A 5 18.44 -16.88 -25.89
N GLU A 6 17.47 -17.31 -26.70
CA GLU A 6 16.18 -16.63 -26.79
C GLU A 6 15.45 -16.97 -25.49
N GLY A 7 15.49 -16.02 -24.55
CA GLY A 7 14.89 -16.13 -23.23
C GLY A 7 13.46 -16.62 -23.30
N ASN A 8 13.26 -17.84 -22.82
CA ASN A 8 11.96 -18.47 -22.68
C ASN A 8 11.23 -17.85 -21.49
N THR A 9 10.73 -16.62 -21.64
CA THR A 9 9.80 -16.01 -20.68
C THR A 9 8.45 -16.71 -20.82
N THR A 10 8.10 -17.50 -19.81
CA THR A 10 6.82 -18.20 -19.79
C THR A 10 5.71 -17.24 -19.37
N PHE A 11 4.47 -17.53 -19.77
CA PHE A 11 3.25 -16.79 -19.36
C PHE A 11 3.05 -16.67 -17.83
N ARG A 12 3.87 -17.37 -17.02
CA ARG A 12 3.89 -17.32 -15.55
C ARG A 12 4.89 -16.31 -14.97
N ASP A 13 5.74 -15.71 -15.81
CA ASP A 13 6.77 -14.75 -15.39
C ASP A 13 6.25 -13.31 -15.25
N HIS A 14 4.92 -13.13 -15.29
CA HIS A 14 4.28 -11.83 -15.14
C HIS A 14 3.37 -11.83 -13.91
N SER A 15 3.82 -11.11 -12.89
CA SER A 15 3.03 -10.79 -11.70
C SER A 15 1.71 -10.11 -12.11
N SER A 16 0.60 -10.81 -11.92
CA SER A 16 -0.74 -10.28 -12.20
C SER A 16 -1.11 -9.15 -11.23
N ILE A 17 -0.54 -9.15 -10.02
CA ILE A 17 -0.72 -8.08 -9.02
C ILE A 17 0.02 -6.83 -9.48
N ALA A 18 1.30 -6.95 -9.85
CA ALA A 18 2.08 -5.82 -10.33
C ALA A 18 1.47 -5.22 -11.60
N GLU A 19 0.94 -6.04 -12.52
CA GLU A 19 0.24 -5.54 -13.70
C GLU A 19 -1.02 -4.74 -13.33
N GLN A 20 -1.87 -5.27 -12.45
CA GLN A 20 -3.10 -4.59 -12.04
C GLN A 20 -2.82 -3.33 -11.23
N LEU A 21 -1.86 -3.38 -10.31
CA LEU A 21 -1.45 -2.23 -9.52
C LEU A 21 -0.77 -1.16 -10.39
N LEU A 22 -0.02 -1.55 -11.42
CA LEU A 22 0.53 -0.60 -12.38
C LEU A 22 -0.59 0.16 -13.09
N ARG A 23 -1.68 -0.52 -13.46
CA ARG A 23 -2.86 0.15 -14.04
C ARG A 23 -3.51 1.13 -13.07
N VAL A 24 -3.55 0.82 -11.78
CA VAL A 24 -4.01 1.75 -10.73
C VAL A 24 -3.10 2.98 -10.68
N LEU A 25 -1.79 2.80 -10.63
CA LEU A 25 -0.82 3.91 -10.60
C LEU A 25 -0.86 4.77 -11.87
N GLU A 26 -1.01 4.13 -13.03
CA GLU A 26 -1.22 4.82 -14.30
C GLU A 26 -2.53 5.61 -14.29
N GLY A 27 -3.63 5.05 -13.78
CA GLY A 27 -4.91 5.75 -13.64
C GLY A 27 -4.83 6.94 -12.69
N TYR A 28 -4.12 6.79 -11.57
CA TYR A 28 -3.82 7.89 -10.65
C TYR A 28 -3.06 9.01 -11.35
N ALA A 29 -2.08 8.68 -12.21
CA ALA A 29 -1.37 9.67 -13.00
C ALA A 29 -2.26 10.35 -14.05
N ASP A 30 -3.08 9.55 -14.75
CA ASP A 30 -4.04 10.02 -15.75
C ASP A 30 -5.01 11.06 -15.15
N GLU A 31 -5.41 10.92 -13.88
CA GLU A 31 -6.25 11.90 -13.19
C GLU A 31 -5.63 13.29 -13.05
N PHE A 32 -4.31 13.42 -12.88
CA PHE A 32 -3.67 14.74 -12.87
C PHE A 32 -3.72 15.39 -14.26
N SER A 33 -3.56 14.59 -15.31
CA SER A 33 -3.67 15.06 -16.69
C SER A 33 -5.10 15.48 -17.02
N ASN A 34 -6.09 14.66 -16.66
CA ASN A 34 -7.52 14.94 -16.85
C ASN A 34 -7.97 16.24 -16.16
N ARG A 35 -7.37 16.55 -15.00
CA ARG A 35 -7.63 17.78 -14.23
C ARG A 35 -6.79 18.97 -14.69
N GLY A 36 -5.96 18.82 -15.72
CA GLY A 36 -5.11 19.88 -16.27
C GLY A 36 -3.95 20.29 -15.36
N VAL A 37 -3.50 19.42 -14.47
CA VAL A 37 -2.41 19.67 -13.50
C VAL A 37 -1.28 18.63 -13.51
N PRO A 38 -0.79 18.15 -14.68
CA PRO A 38 0.25 17.12 -14.74
C PRO A 38 1.55 17.53 -14.02
N ALA A 39 1.93 18.81 -14.05
CA ALA A 39 3.11 19.31 -13.34
C ALA A 39 3.01 19.12 -11.81
N HIS A 40 1.80 19.06 -11.25
CA HIS A 40 1.62 18.79 -9.82
C HIS A 40 1.97 17.35 -9.46
N LEU A 41 1.73 16.38 -10.35
CA LEU A 41 2.22 15.01 -10.19
C LEU A 41 3.75 14.97 -10.19
N THR A 42 4.39 15.68 -11.13
CA THR A 42 5.86 15.77 -11.23
C THR A 42 6.47 16.29 -9.94
N HIS A 43 5.91 17.36 -9.38
CA HIS A 43 6.31 17.91 -8.09
C HIS A 43 6.18 16.90 -6.95
N THR A 44 5.07 16.17 -6.87
CA THR A 44 4.88 15.18 -5.79
C THR A 44 5.78 13.95 -5.98
N ALA A 45 5.97 13.48 -7.21
CA ALA A 45 6.67 12.24 -7.50
C ALA A 45 8.20 12.41 -7.50
N ARG A 46 8.71 13.55 -7.98
CA ARG A 46 10.16 13.73 -8.19
C ARG A 46 10.84 14.63 -7.17
N GLU A 47 10.07 15.57 -6.60
CA GLU A 47 10.61 16.61 -5.72
C GLU A 47 10.17 16.45 -4.25
N GLY A 48 9.43 15.39 -3.93
CA GLY A 48 8.96 15.13 -2.56
C GLY A 48 7.96 16.16 -2.03
N LYS A 49 7.34 16.97 -2.91
CA LYS A 49 6.35 17.96 -2.49
C LYS A 49 5.05 17.29 -2.06
N TYR A 50 4.31 17.93 -1.16
CA TYR A 50 2.99 17.44 -0.76
C TYR A 50 1.92 17.76 -1.79
N LEU A 51 0.93 16.86 -1.85
CA LEU A 51 -0.29 17.06 -2.59
C LEU A 51 -1.08 18.25 -2.02
N LYS A 52 -1.61 19.13 -2.87
CA LYS A 52 -2.33 20.33 -2.44
C LYS A 52 -3.69 20.39 -3.10
N GLY A 53 -4.74 20.46 -2.29
CA GLY A 53 -6.12 20.36 -2.78
C GLY A 53 -6.50 21.44 -3.79
N LYS A 54 -5.96 22.65 -3.61
CA LYS A 54 -6.16 23.78 -4.55
C LYS A 54 -5.69 23.50 -5.99
N HIS A 55 -4.76 22.56 -6.19
CA HIS A 55 -4.29 22.20 -7.53
C HIS A 55 -5.15 21.08 -8.13
N ILE A 56 -5.57 20.11 -7.32
CA ILE A 56 -6.36 18.96 -7.79
C ILE A 56 -7.88 19.17 -7.73
N GLY A 57 -8.34 20.30 -7.18
CA GLY A 57 -9.78 20.63 -7.09
C GLY A 57 -10.58 19.79 -6.08
N GLN A 58 -9.90 19.08 -5.17
CA GLN A 58 -10.48 18.15 -4.20
C GLN A 58 -9.62 18.13 -2.94
N GLU A 59 -10.17 17.65 -1.82
CA GLU A 59 -9.36 17.32 -0.65
C GLU A 59 -8.28 16.28 -0.99
N PRO A 60 -7.00 16.53 -0.66
CA PRO A 60 -5.90 15.63 -0.99
C PRO A 60 -6.08 14.18 -0.51
N GLU A 61 -6.56 14.00 0.72
CA GLU A 61 -6.76 12.68 1.32
C GLU A 61 -7.81 11.90 0.55
N ARG A 62 -9.00 12.48 0.39
CA ARG A 62 -10.07 11.90 -0.44
C ARG A 62 -9.64 11.57 -1.87
N PHE A 63 -8.83 12.43 -2.50
CA PHE A 63 -8.32 12.16 -3.85
C PHE A 63 -7.40 10.93 -3.88
N VAL A 64 -6.48 10.82 -2.93
CA VAL A 64 -5.55 9.68 -2.84
C VAL A 64 -6.29 8.39 -2.49
N GLU A 65 -7.23 8.46 -1.56
CA GLU A 65 -8.13 7.37 -1.22
C GLU A 65 -8.85 6.80 -2.45
N GLU A 66 -9.60 7.65 -3.17
CA GLU A 66 -10.44 7.25 -4.30
C GLU A 66 -9.63 6.79 -5.52
N GLN A 67 -8.50 7.43 -5.81
CA GLN A 67 -7.77 7.24 -7.06
C GLN A 67 -6.55 6.30 -6.93
N LEU A 68 -6.11 5.99 -5.71
CA LEU A 68 -4.91 5.19 -5.48
C LEU A 68 -5.14 4.08 -4.44
N ILE A 69 -5.59 4.42 -3.22
CA ILE A 69 -5.59 3.48 -2.10
C ILE A 69 -6.68 2.43 -2.20
N TRP A 70 -7.95 2.82 -2.37
CA TRP A 70 -9.04 1.84 -2.49
C TRP A 70 -8.88 0.93 -3.69
N PRO A 71 -8.50 1.43 -4.89
CA PRO A 71 -8.18 0.57 -6.01
C PRO A 71 -7.00 -0.38 -5.73
N ALA A 72 -5.94 0.09 -5.07
CA ALA A 72 -4.79 -0.76 -4.71
C ALA A 72 -5.18 -1.87 -3.72
N LEU A 73 -5.95 -1.55 -2.67
CA LEU A 73 -6.46 -2.53 -1.71
C LEU A 73 -7.34 -3.59 -2.39
N SER A 74 -8.13 -3.20 -3.39
CA SER A 74 -8.89 -4.16 -4.20
C SER A 74 -7.98 -5.07 -5.02
N VAL A 75 -6.86 -4.60 -5.54
CA VAL A 75 -5.87 -5.43 -6.26
C VAL A 75 -5.20 -6.42 -5.31
N PHE A 76 -4.99 -6.04 -4.06
CA PHE A 76 -4.43 -6.91 -3.01
C PHE A 76 -5.47 -7.86 -2.38
N ASP A 77 -6.69 -7.91 -2.91
CA ASP A 77 -7.80 -8.75 -2.44
C ASP A 77 -8.31 -8.40 -1.03
N TYR A 78 -8.27 -7.12 -0.65
CA TYR A 78 -8.85 -6.64 0.60
C TYR A 78 -10.25 -6.03 0.39
N THR A 79 -11.19 -6.45 1.24
CA THR A 79 -12.48 -5.79 1.42
C THR A 79 -12.40 -4.89 2.63
N VAL A 80 -12.63 -3.59 2.44
CA VAL A 80 -12.48 -2.60 3.52
C VAL A 80 -13.79 -1.89 3.85
N TRP A 81 -13.95 -1.53 5.12
CA TRP A 81 -14.95 -0.58 5.56
C TRP A 81 -14.22 0.72 5.97
N THR A 82 -14.48 1.79 5.21
CA THR A 82 -13.92 3.12 5.46
C THR A 82 -14.49 3.73 6.74
N GLN A 83 -13.63 4.37 7.52
CA GLN A 83 -13.98 5.02 8.77
C GLN A 83 -14.82 4.04 9.63
N PRO A 84 -14.22 3.07 10.33
CA PRO A 84 -14.91 2.18 11.23
C PRO A 84 -15.16 2.87 12.58
N TYR A 85 -16.37 2.78 13.12
CA TYR A 85 -16.64 3.32 14.47
C TYR A 85 -16.15 2.33 15.54
N GLY A 86 -15.60 2.81 16.65
CA GLY A 86 -15.27 1.97 17.82
C GLY A 86 -13.81 1.57 17.98
N TYR A 87 -12.90 2.12 17.17
CA TYR A 87 -11.44 1.91 17.26
C TYR A 87 -10.69 3.23 17.40
N PRO A 88 -9.59 3.27 18.17
CA PRO A 88 -9.35 2.42 19.34
C PRO A 88 -10.48 2.61 20.35
N LYS A 89 -10.80 1.57 21.13
CA LYS A 89 -11.88 1.64 22.14
C LYS A 89 -11.65 2.74 23.20
N TRP A 90 -10.46 3.35 23.27
CA TRP A 90 -9.95 4.07 24.43
C TRP A 90 -9.44 5.52 24.20
N ASP A 91 -9.14 5.97 22.97
CA ASP A 91 -8.42 7.25 22.75
C ASP A 91 -9.08 8.29 21.82
N LYS A 92 -10.29 8.04 21.30
CA LYS A 92 -11.04 8.91 20.36
C LYS A 92 -10.40 9.15 18.99
N SER A 93 -9.20 8.64 18.72
CA SER A 93 -8.71 8.55 17.36
C SER A 93 -9.46 7.44 16.62
N ARG A 94 -9.35 7.38 15.30
CA ARG A 94 -10.10 6.44 14.47
C ARG A 94 -9.27 6.10 13.25
N PRO A 95 -9.03 4.82 12.96
CA PRO A 95 -8.33 4.44 11.74
C PRO A 95 -9.15 4.83 10.51
N ASP A 96 -8.49 5.08 9.39
CA ASP A 96 -9.13 5.42 8.12
C ASP A 96 -9.92 4.25 7.54
N PHE A 97 -9.50 3.00 7.79
CA PHE A 97 -10.25 1.81 7.39
C PHE A 97 -10.06 0.60 8.29
N GLU A 98 -10.98 -0.36 8.14
CA GLU A 98 -10.87 -1.71 8.69
C GLU A 98 -11.02 -2.75 7.58
N VAL A 99 -10.18 -3.77 7.57
CA VAL A 99 -10.26 -4.91 6.64
C VAL A 99 -11.26 -5.94 7.19
N ARG A 100 -12.14 -6.44 6.33
CA ARG A 100 -13.28 -7.30 6.70
C ARG A 100 -13.17 -8.76 6.29
N ASN A 101 -12.17 -9.09 5.47
CA ASN A 101 -11.99 -10.42 4.89
C ASN A 101 -10.64 -11.05 5.25
N MET A 102 -10.00 -10.62 6.33
CA MET A 102 -8.78 -11.26 6.82
C MET A 102 -9.11 -12.56 7.56
N ASP A 103 -8.43 -13.65 7.19
CA ASP A 103 -8.48 -14.93 7.89
C ASP A 103 -7.06 -15.38 8.26
N SER A 104 -6.62 -15.02 9.47
CA SER A 104 -5.32 -15.39 10.02
C SER A 104 -5.39 -16.59 10.98
N GLY A 105 -6.53 -17.29 11.04
CA GLY A 105 -6.79 -18.35 12.01
C GLY A 105 -6.95 -17.88 13.46
N VAL A 106 -6.82 -16.58 13.73
CA VAL A 106 -7.03 -15.93 15.03
C VAL A 106 -7.93 -14.72 14.82
N ASP A 107 -8.90 -14.54 15.72
CA ASP A 107 -9.74 -13.33 15.71
C ASP A 107 -8.88 -12.12 16.05
N CYS A 108 -8.70 -11.21 15.10
CA CYS A 108 -7.82 -10.05 15.23
C CYS A 108 -8.43 -8.82 14.58
N ALA A 109 -8.15 -7.64 15.16
CA ALA A 109 -8.50 -6.38 14.54
C ALA A 109 -7.54 -6.10 13.38
N VAL A 110 -8.05 -5.66 12.23
CA VAL A 110 -7.24 -5.32 11.06
C VAL A 110 -7.58 -3.92 10.59
N ILE A 111 -6.72 -2.98 10.95
CA ILE A 111 -6.96 -1.55 10.76
C ILE A 111 -5.91 -0.94 9.85
N GLY A 112 -6.22 0.21 9.25
CA GLY A 112 -5.23 0.92 8.46
C GLY A 112 -5.38 2.42 8.49
N GLU A 113 -4.25 3.08 8.27
CA GLU A 113 -4.12 4.52 8.17
C GLU A 113 -3.52 4.94 6.84
N ILE A 114 -4.12 6.01 6.32
CA ILE A 114 -3.85 6.56 5.00
C ILE A 114 -3.35 7.98 5.17
N LYS A 115 -2.30 8.31 4.42
CA LYS A 115 -1.91 9.71 4.21
C LYS A 115 -1.74 9.96 2.71
N THR A 116 -1.56 11.23 2.37
CA THR A 116 -1.19 11.61 1.01
C THR A 116 0.28 11.30 0.73
N PRO A 117 0.70 11.05 -0.52
CA PRO A 117 2.09 10.78 -0.86
C PRO A 117 3.11 11.73 -0.22
N ASN A 118 4.26 11.17 0.17
CA ASN A 118 5.36 11.82 0.92
C ASN A 118 5.02 12.08 2.41
N LYS A 119 4.04 11.37 2.96
CA LYS A 119 3.64 11.48 4.37
C LYS A 119 3.51 10.11 5.06
N PHE A 120 4.17 9.08 4.52
CA PHE A 120 4.13 7.72 5.06
C PHE A 120 4.46 7.67 6.55
N GLU A 121 5.44 8.45 7.02
CA GLU A 121 5.90 8.43 8.42
C GLU A 121 4.78 8.80 9.40
N TYR A 122 3.82 9.62 8.98
CA TYR A 122 2.65 9.95 9.80
C TYR A 122 1.68 8.77 9.89
N ALA A 123 1.45 8.04 8.80
CA ALA A 123 0.64 6.82 8.82
C ALA A 123 1.29 5.73 9.68
N GLU A 124 2.61 5.58 9.56
CA GLU A 124 3.39 4.62 10.35
C GLU A 124 3.29 4.92 11.84
N GLN A 125 3.46 6.18 12.23
CA GLN A 125 3.36 6.57 13.63
C GLN A 125 1.94 6.37 14.19
N ASP A 126 0.90 6.70 13.43
CA ASP A 126 -0.49 6.49 13.85
C ASP A 126 -0.77 5.00 14.10
N ILE A 127 -0.31 4.11 13.21
CA ILE A 127 -0.43 2.65 13.39
C ILE A 127 0.37 2.14 14.59
N ILE A 128 1.61 2.61 14.79
CA ILE A 128 2.40 2.23 15.97
C ILE A 128 1.66 2.62 17.25
N ASN A 129 1.08 3.82 17.32
CA ASN A 129 0.32 4.27 18.49
C ASN A 129 -0.90 3.37 18.76
N TYR A 130 -1.61 2.91 17.73
CA TYR A 130 -2.72 1.94 17.90
C TYR A 130 -2.24 0.60 18.42
N LEU A 131 -1.15 0.08 17.86
CA LEU A 131 -0.53 -1.16 18.30
C LEU A 131 0.13 -1.03 19.69
N GLU A 132 0.45 0.14 20.19
CA GLU A 132 0.95 0.29 21.57
C GLU A 132 -0.20 0.47 22.58
N SER A 133 -1.34 1.04 22.14
CA SER A 133 -2.43 1.42 23.06
C SER A 133 -3.43 0.29 23.35
N ASP A 134 -3.65 -0.67 22.43
CA ASP A 134 -4.71 -1.68 22.57
C ASP A 134 -4.20 -3.10 22.86
N LEU A 135 -3.50 -3.35 23.96
CA LEU A 135 -2.85 -4.66 24.24
C LEU A 135 -3.82 -5.86 24.41
N GLY A 136 -5.14 -5.65 24.36
CA GLY A 136 -6.13 -6.67 24.70
C GLY A 136 -6.46 -7.66 23.59
N GLU A 137 -6.38 -7.25 22.32
CA GLU A 137 -6.73 -8.06 21.15
C GLU A 137 -5.54 -8.12 20.18
N PRO A 138 -5.22 -9.25 19.54
CA PRO A 138 -4.21 -9.27 18.49
C PRO A 138 -4.63 -8.32 17.36
N THR A 139 -3.69 -7.54 16.83
CA THR A 139 -4.00 -6.47 15.87
C THR A 139 -2.99 -6.45 14.73
N ILE A 140 -3.50 -6.25 13.52
CA ILE A 140 -2.73 -6.01 12.30
C ILE A 140 -2.98 -4.56 11.87
N GLY A 141 -1.91 -3.82 11.62
CA GLY A 141 -1.95 -2.43 11.20
C GLY A 141 -1.35 -2.22 9.81
N PHE A 142 -2.07 -1.51 8.95
CA PHE A 142 -1.61 -1.07 7.63
C PHE A 142 -1.29 0.42 7.65
N ALA A 143 -0.04 0.79 7.37
CA ALA A 143 0.35 2.18 7.18
C ALA A 143 0.64 2.43 5.70
N THR A 144 0.04 3.46 5.11
CA THR A 144 0.31 3.78 3.69
C THR A 144 0.13 5.25 3.34
N ASP A 145 0.89 5.68 2.33
CA ASP A 145 0.62 6.92 1.57
C ASP A 145 0.30 6.65 0.08
N GLY A 146 0.07 5.38 -0.25
CA GLY A 146 -0.16 4.85 -1.58
C GLY A 146 1.10 4.54 -2.38
N VAL A 147 2.24 5.10 -1.97
CA VAL A 147 3.55 4.85 -2.59
C VAL A 147 4.37 3.90 -1.72
N ARG A 148 4.34 4.07 -0.40
CA ARG A 148 4.88 3.11 0.55
C ARG A 148 3.75 2.44 1.32
N TRP A 149 3.92 1.16 1.57
CA TRP A 149 2.98 0.30 2.30
C TRP A 149 3.77 -0.47 3.33
N GLN A 150 3.28 -0.49 4.56
CA GLN A 150 3.86 -1.30 5.61
C GLN A 150 2.74 -1.97 6.39
N VAL A 151 2.92 -3.26 6.64
CA VAL A 151 2.01 -4.07 7.43
C VAL A 151 2.75 -4.50 8.68
N ARG A 152 2.15 -4.24 9.85
CA ARG A 152 2.68 -4.65 11.15
C ARG A 152 1.65 -5.52 11.85
N ALA A 153 2.12 -6.44 12.68
CA ALA A 153 1.24 -7.19 13.57
C ALA A 153 1.76 -7.13 14.99
N ARG A 154 0.83 -7.15 15.92
CA ARG A 154 1.08 -7.33 17.34
C ARG A 154 0.18 -8.45 17.87
N PRO A 155 0.77 -9.55 18.39
CA PRO A 155 0.04 -10.60 19.08
C PRO A 155 -0.75 -10.08 20.30
N GLU A 156 -1.67 -10.91 20.80
CA GLU A 156 -2.42 -10.60 22.02
C GLU A 156 -1.46 -10.41 23.21
N LYS A 157 -1.64 -9.34 24.00
CA LYS A 157 -0.84 -9.04 25.21
C LYS A 157 0.67 -9.01 25.01
N SER A 158 1.14 -8.86 23.77
CA SER A 158 2.56 -8.69 23.45
C SER A 158 2.89 -7.22 23.31
N ASP A 159 4.02 -6.79 23.86
CA ASP A 159 4.60 -5.46 23.59
C ASP A 159 5.46 -5.48 22.30
N GLU A 160 5.64 -6.65 21.67
CA GLU A 160 6.40 -6.79 20.44
C GLU A 160 5.53 -6.49 19.21
N ILE A 161 5.99 -5.53 18.40
CA ILE A 161 5.39 -5.18 17.11
C ILE A 161 6.31 -5.68 15.99
N THR A 162 5.83 -6.63 15.20
CA THR A 162 6.58 -7.22 14.10
C THR A 162 6.19 -6.59 12.77
N VAL A 163 7.17 -6.26 11.93
CA VAL A 163 6.93 -5.87 10.53
C VAL A 163 6.70 -7.12 9.69
N ILE A 164 5.54 -7.18 9.03
CA ILE A 164 5.10 -8.31 8.18
C ILE A 164 5.51 -8.10 6.73
N SER A 165 5.39 -6.87 6.25
CA SER A 165 5.76 -6.45 4.90
C SER A 165 6.10 -4.95 4.91
N ASP A 166 7.06 -4.55 4.08
CA ASP A 166 7.43 -3.16 3.82
C ASP A 166 7.77 -3.01 2.33
N VAL A 167 6.87 -2.38 1.60
CA VAL A 167 6.94 -2.22 0.15
C VAL A 167 7.04 -0.75 -0.19
N ASN A 168 8.08 -0.39 -0.95
CA ASN A 168 8.36 0.99 -1.33
C ASN A 168 8.36 1.15 -2.85
N LEU A 169 7.32 1.80 -3.39
CA LEU A 169 7.13 2.06 -4.81
C LEU A 169 7.63 3.43 -5.25
N HIS A 170 8.46 4.11 -4.46
CA HIS A 170 8.92 5.45 -4.78
C HIS A 170 9.61 5.52 -6.16
N ASP A 171 10.42 4.53 -6.51
CA ASP A 171 11.07 4.46 -7.83
C ASP A 171 10.07 4.31 -8.98
N VAL A 172 8.97 3.60 -8.76
CA VAL A 172 7.87 3.45 -9.72
C VAL A 172 7.08 4.76 -9.81
N TYR A 173 6.76 5.36 -8.67
CA TYR A 173 6.03 6.62 -8.57
C TYR A 173 6.75 7.76 -9.30
N ARG A 174 8.08 7.82 -9.20
CA ARG A 174 8.95 8.78 -9.91
C ARG A 174 8.85 8.71 -11.44
N LEU A 175 8.48 7.56 -11.98
CA LEU A 175 8.37 7.32 -13.42
C LEU A 175 6.99 7.74 -13.96
N LEU A 176 5.95 7.80 -13.12
CA LEU A 176 4.59 8.10 -13.58
C LEU A 176 4.45 9.41 -14.39
N PRO A 177 5.13 10.53 -14.06
CA PRO A 177 5.02 11.73 -14.88
C PRO A 177 5.48 11.56 -16.33
N ASN A 178 6.40 10.62 -16.62
CA ASN A 178 6.86 10.34 -18.00
C ASN A 178 5.72 9.94 -18.93
N ARG A 179 4.66 9.33 -18.38
CA ARG A 179 3.47 8.93 -19.13
C ARG A 179 2.81 10.10 -19.87
N HIS A 180 2.92 11.31 -19.33
CA HIS A 180 2.30 12.52 -19.91
C HIS A 180 3.31 13.50 -20.49
N GLU A 181 4.54 13.52 -19.96
CA GLU A 181 5.60 14.43 -20.42
C GLU A 181 6.25 13.93 -21.71
N GLU A 182 6.63 12.66 -21.76
CA GLU A 182 7.46 12.07 -22.82
C GLU A 182 7.12 10.58 -22.97
N GLN A 183 6.01 10.27 -23.67
CA GLN A 183 5.44 8.91 -23.79
C GLN A 183 6.47 7.83 -24.18
N GLU A 184 7.51 8.18 -24.94
CA GLU A 184 8.57 7.27 -25.38
C GLU A 184 9.50 6.80 -24.25
N SER A 185 9.55 7.51 -23.12
CA SER A 185 10.43 7.20 -21.97
C SER A 185 9.77 6.30 -20.92
N TYR A 186 8.47 6.03 -21.05
CA TYR A 186 7.72 5.23 -20.09
C TYR A 186 7.66 3.76 -20.51
N ASP A 187 8.64 2.99 -20.05
CA ASP A 187 8.70 1.54 -20.25
C ASP A 187 7.83 0.81 -19.21
N LYS A 188 6.65 0.37 -19.64
CA LYS A 188 5.71 -0.39 -18.81
C LYS A 188 6.29 -1.71 -18.30
N HIS A 189 7.05 -2.42 -19.13
CA HIS A 189 7.61 -3.70 -18.76
C HIS A 189 8.60 -3.54 -17.62
N ARG A 190 9.56 -2.61 -17.80
CA ARG A 190 10.56 -2.32 -16.78
C ARG A 190 9.97 -1.72 -15.51
N THR A 191 8.92 -0.91 -15.65
CA THR A 191 8.21 -0.36 -14.49
C THR A 191 7.56 -1.47 -13.66
N ARG A 192 6.96 -2.47 -14.33
CA ARG A 192 6.38 -3.65 -13.66
C ARG A 192 7.44 -4.51 -12.99
N GLU A 193 8.59 -4.74 -13.63
CA GLU A 193 9.72 -5.46 -13.00
C GLU A 193 10.14 -4.81 -11.68
N ARG A 194 10.27 -3.47 -11.65
CA ARG A 194 10.58 -2.73 -10.42
C ARG A 194 9.54 -2.92 -9.32
N MET A 195 8.26 -3.05 -9.67
CA MET A 195 7.20 -3.33 -8.70
C MET A 195 7.36 -4.72 -8.09
N VAL A 196 7.68 -5.72 -8.92
CA VAL A 196 7.96 -7.08 -8.45
C VAL A 196 9.19 -7.09 -7.54
N GLU A 197 10.27 -6.41 -7.94
CA GLU A 197 11.48 -6.24 -7.13
C GLU A 197 11.21 -5.53 -5.80
N ALA A 198 10.28 -4.57 -5.78
CA ALA A 198 9.84 -3.87 -4.57
C ALA A 198 8.96 -4.74 -3.65
N GLY A 199 8.56 -5.95 -4.07
CA GLY A 199 7.82 -6.88 -3.25
C GLY A 199 6.31 -6.67 -3.22
N VAL A 200 5.68 -6.08 -4.25
CA VAL A 200 4.21 -5.84 -4.26
C VAL A 200 3.36 -7.09 -4.02
N GLU A 201 3.87 -8.26 -4.38
CA GLU A 201 3.22 -9.55 -4.12
C GLU A 201 3.07 -9.84 -2.61
N GLU A 202 3.95 -9.28 -1.78
CA GLU A 202 3.91 -9.46 -0.33
C GLU A 202 2.72 -8.78 0.34
N LEU A 203 2.09 -7.82 -0.34
CA LEU A 203 0.90 -7.12 0.14
C LEU A 203 -0.39 -7.89 -0.17
N HIS A 204 -0.34 -8.96 -0.96
CA HIS A 204 -1.53 -9.74 -1.25
C HIS A 204 -2.09 -10.36 0.03
N ARG A 205 -3.41 -10.31 0.20
CA ARG A 205 -4.11 -10.77 1.40
C ARG A 205 -3.62 -12.12 1.89
N HIS A 206 -3.58 -13.13 1.01
CA HIS A 206 -3.18 -14.48 1.38
C HIS A 206 -1.73 -14.56 1.92
N THR A 207 -0.83 -13.76 1.36
CA THR A 207 0.56 -13.72 1.82
C THR A 207 0.67 -13.10 3.22
N ILE A 208 -0.12 -12.05 3.49
CA ILE A 208 -0.20 -11.47 4.84
C ILE A 208 -0.83 -12.46 5.83
N GLU A 209 -1.94 -13.12 5.47
CA GLU A 209 -2.60 -14.14 6.30
C GLU A 209 -1.63 -15.25 6.72
N GLU A 210 -0.87 -15.80 5.77
CA GLU A 210 0.12 -16.84 6.07
C GLU A 210 1.23 -16.36 7.01
N ARG A 211 1.75 -15.14 6.82
CA ARG A 211 2.82 -14.58 7.64
C ARG A 211 2.33 -14.30 9.07
N VAL A 212 1.15 -13.70 9.19
CA VAL A 212 0.55 -13.38 10.49
C VAL A 212 0.19 -14.64 11.26
N SER A 213 -0.37 -15.66 10.59
CA SER A 213 -0.69 -16.94 11.23
C SER A 213 0.52 -17.58 11.91
N ARG A 214 1.72 -17.46 11.29
CA ARG A 214 2.97 -17.99 11.87
C ARG A 214 3.39 -17.23 13.12
N ILE A 215 3.22 -15.90 13.12
CA ILE A 215 3.57 -15.03 14.25
C ILE A 215 2.63 -15.28 15.43
N PHE A 216 1.32 -15.31 15.20
CA PHE A 216 0.36 -15.56 16.26
C PHE A 216 0.45 -16.99 16.81
N SER A 217 0.84 -17.96 15.98
CA SER A 217 1.08 -19.34 16.43
C SER A 217 2.36 -19.50 17.26
N SER A 218 3.41 -18.71 17.02
CA SER A 218 4.65 -18.82 17.80
C SER A 218 4.51 -18.34 19.24
N ASP A 219 3.62 -17.37 19.49
CA ASP A 219 3.40 -16.80 20.83
C ASP A 219 2.33 -17.55 21.63
N SER A 220 1.56 -18.44 20.99
CA SER A 220 0.56 -19.30 21.64
C SER A 220 1.18 -20.47 22.43
N VAL A 221 2.51 -20.63 22.41
CA VAL A 221 3.23 -21.79 22.97
C VAL A 221 3.91 -21.49 24.33
N THR A 222 3.73 -20.29 24.89
CA THR A 222 4.29 -19.91 26.20
C THR A 222 3.25 -19.78 27.31
#